data_AF-A0AA86UI07-F1
#
_entry.id   AF-A0AA86UI07-F1
#
_cell.length_a   1.000
_cell.length_b   1.000
_cell.length_c   1.000
_cell.angle_alpha   90.00
_cell.angle_beta   90.00
_cell.angle_gamma   90.00
#
_symmetry.space_group_name_H-M   'P 1'
#
loop_
_entity.id
_entity.type
_entity.pdbx_description
1 polymer ?
#
loop_
_entity_poly.entity_id
_entity_poly.type
_entity_poly.pdbx_seq_one_letter_code
_entity_poly.pdbx_strand_id
1 'polypeptide(L)'
;MTSLENLPDQPSVAPSSPRSLLAFKKASIAPQDIIYHPLQYYELKYPDPRIARVHYDKAELQRQQDVGSVLQQYRTILAQGISEAEFYLMGQPSQLKQLVGKFSKEKELDGSAMSRATEIAEKAISRSLQREAEVEEFLDRKAKERALKADEASRRLRELEQLQAEKIEQQRKEMEIKNKAYQEARDAREQAMKQENERMFREQQEKMKIVEEKVAGYKLQKSIDAGRNKEINDMRRSQAIVQFKTALQIKEEKQKMKQMEEERKIEENKKLQAEIIEQQKQKLEQKFVESKIKMEQFEKEVEKRKQLQQQAVEKRQQKAAELIESERAEKVRKLREQAEERVKMQESFKEMNAKRELEKRKHVEEKNTKQKENFTDYYNTVLIVDKLKQEQKKIDQDNRRKQAQRQVEQAMFVKQQKSLEMKKKLEIISQEKQAQEEQINAIIAAKAKIQAKKQLEEMERVYYKKEKRCQSQTNLVRSNASTM
;
A
#
# COMPACT_ATOMS: atom_id res chain seq x y z
N MET A 1 -34.18 6.39 -52.41
CA MET A 1 -34.28 7.53 -51.46
C MET A 1 -34.61 6.96 -50.10
N THR A 2 -33.65 6.93 -49.18
CA THR A 2 -33.90 6.58 -47.77
C THR A 2 -33.82 7.87 -46.97
N SER A 3 -35.00 8.36 -46.58
CA SER A 3 -35.19 9.39 -45.56
C SER A 3 -34.48 8.93 -44.28
N LEU A 4 -33.86 9.87 -43.57
CA LEU A 4 -33.21 9.65 -42.27
C LEU A 4 -34.20 9.21 -41.17
N GLU A 5 -35.49 9.12 -41.49
CA GLU A 5 -36.57 8.63 -40.63
C GLU A 5 -36.64 7.09 -40.54
N ASN A 6 -35.93 6.35 -41.39
CA ASN A 6 -35.92 4.86 -41.38
C ASN A 6 -34.60 4.25 -40.87
N LEU A 7 -33.72 5.02 -40.24
CA LEU A 7 -32.59 4.41 -39.52
C LEU A 7 -33.15 3.76 -38.25
N PRO A 8 -32.71 2.54 -37.87
CA PRO A 8 -32.97 2.06 -36.52
C PRO A 8 -32.54 3.14 -35.52
N ASP A 9 -33.24 3.25 -34.38
CA ASP A 9 -32.93 4.23 -33.30
C ASP A 9 -31.43 4.30 -32.95
N GLN A 10 -30.71 3.23 -33.30
CA GLN A 10 -29.29 3.04 -33.19
C GLN A 10 -28.71 2.63 -34.57
N PRO A 11 -28.09 3.56 -35.32
CA PRO A 11 -27.47 3.23 -36.59
C PRO A 11 -26.25 2.32 -36.37
N SER A 12 -26.26 1.15 -37.00
CA SER A 12 -25.15 0.19 -36.99
C SER A 12 -24.10 0.46 -38.08
N VAL A 13 -24.42 1.33 -39.04
CA VAL A 13 -23.57 1.68 -40.20
C VAL A 13 -23.46 3.19 -40.30
N ALA A 14 -22.27 3.69 -40.64
CA ALA A 14 -22.02 5.11 -40.86
C ALA A 14 -22.88 5.65 -42.03
N PRO A 15 -23.56 6.81 -41.88
CA PRO A 15 -24.30 7.41 -42.97
C PRO A 15 -23.37 7.89 -44.09
N SER A 16 -23.80 7.67 -45.32
CA SER A 16 -23.00 7.94 -46.52
C SER A 16 -23.67 8.86 -47.53
N SER A 17 -24.93 9.28 -47.29
CA SER A 17 -25.62 10.17 -48.23
C SER A 17 -24.97 11.57 -48.25
N PRO A 18 -24.98 12.28 -49.39
CA PRO A 18 -24.43 13.62 -49.44
C PRO A 18 -24.99 14.61 -48.42
N ARG A 19 -26.31 14.61 -48.20
CA ARG A 19 -26.95 15.51 -47.22
C ARG A 19 -26.56 15.14 -45.80
N SER A 20 -26.47 13.84 -45.49
CA SER A 20 -25.98 13.41 -44.18
C SER A 20 -24.52 13.79 -44.00
N LEU A 21 -23.65 13.54 -44.98
CA LEU A 21 -22.23 13.88 -44.91
C LEU A 21 -22.01 15.40 -44.73
N LEU A 22 -22.82 16.23 -45.40
CA LEU A 22 -22.78 17.68 -45.17
C LEU A 22 -23.21 18.05 -43.75
N ALA A 23 -24.26 17.40 -43.22
CA ALA A 23 -24.72 17.62 -41.86
C ALA A 23 -23.64 17.25 -40.82
N PHE A 24 -22.96 16.11 -41.02
CA PHE A 24 -21.80 15.70 -40.24
C PHE A 24 -20.68 16.74 -40.30
N LYS A 25 -20.35 17.23 -41.50
CA LYS A 25 -19.31 18.23 -41.69
C LYS A 25 -19.64 19.57 -41.03
N LYS A 26 -20.88 20.05 -41.15
CA LYS A 26 -21.36 21.28 -40.46
C LYS A 26 -21.36 21.15 -38.94
N ALA A 27 -21.74 19.97 -38.43
CA ALA A 27 -21.70 19.66 -37.00
C ALA A 27 -20.28 19.36 -36.50
N SER A 28 -19.30 19.21 -37.40
CA SER A 28 -17.93 18.78 -37.08
C SER A 28 -17.91 17.48 -36.29
N ILE A 29 -18.67 16.50 -36.76
CA ILE A 29 -18.80 15.17 -36.17
C ILE A 29 -18.45 14.15 -37.26
N ALA A 30 -17.65 13.14 -36.91
CA ALA A 30 -17.34 12.07 -37.84
C ALA A 30 -18.55 11.12 -38.00
N PRO A 31 -18.88 10.63 -39.22
CA PRO A 31 -19.98 9.68 -39.42
C PRO A 31 -19.87 8.41 -38.58
N GLN A 32 -18.65 8.02 -38.20
CA GLN A 32 -18.39 6.86 -37.35
C GLN A 32 -18.76 7.10 -35.88
N ASP A 33 -18.73 8.34 -35.40
CA ASP A 33 -18.97 8.69 -33.98
C ASP A 33 -20.42 8.43 -33.55
N ILE A 34 -21.35 8.34 -34.50
CA ILE A 34 -22.77 8.09 -34.21
C ILE A 34 -23.16 6.60 -34.23
N ILE A 35 -22.24 5.72 -34.62
CA ILE A 35 -22.48 4.28 -34.67
C ILE A 35 -22.75 3.79 -33.25
N TYR A 36 -23.84 3.05 -33.07
CA TYR A 36 -24.14 2.45 -31.79
C TYR A 36 -23.26 1.22 -31.54
N HIS A 37 -22.69 1.16 -30.34
CA HIS A 37 -21.96 0.01 -29.85
C HIS A 37 -22.65 -0.53 -28.60
N PRO A 38 -23.07 -1.81 -28.60
CA PRO A 38 -23.78 -2.38 -27.46
C PRO A 38 -22.83 -2.62 -26.28
N LEU A 39 -23.36 -2.77 -25.06
CA LEU A 39 -22.54 -2.92 -23.84
C LEU A 39 -21.54 -4.09 -23.94
N GLN A 40 -21.93 -5.19 -24.59
CA GLN A 40 -21.07 -6.36 -24.81
C GLN A 40 -19.77 -6.01 -25.55
N TYR A 41 -19.78 -5.00 -26.42
CA TYR A 41 -18.57 -4.51 -27.09
C TYR A 41 -17.55 -3.94 -26.10
N TYR A 42 -18.02 -3.27 -25.05
CA TYR A 42 -17.18 -2.68 -24.01
C TYR A 42 -16.75 -3.73 -22.98
N GLU A 43 -17.60 -4.71 -22.68
CA GLU A 43 -17.27 -5.84 -21.81
C GLU A 43 -16.12 -6.70 -22.38
N LEU A 44 -16.05 -6.85 -23.71
CA LEU A 44 -14.92 -7.53 -24.36
C LEU A 44 -13.60 -6.75 -24.27
N LYS A 45 -13.67 -5.42 -24.16
CA LYS A 45 -12.48 -4.54 -24.10
C LYS A 45 -12.00 -4.29 -22.68
N TYR A 46 -12.91 -4.27 -21.72
CA TYR A 46 -12.63 -3.92 -20.34
C TYR A 46 -12.98 -5.11 -19.43
N PRO A 47 -11.98 -5.75 -18.78
CA PRO A 47 -12.22 -6.93 -17.95
C PRO A 47 -13.11 -6.69 -16.74
N ASP A 48 -13.17 -5.44 -16.26
CA ASP A 48 -14.01 -5.06 -15.12
C ASP A 48 -15.37 -4.53 -15.64
N PRO A 49 -16.50 -5.17 -15.27
CA PRO A 49 -17.83 -4.79 -15.74
C PRO A 49 -18.24 -3.37 -15.31
N ARG A 50 -17.73 -2.88 -14.17
CA ARG A 50 -18.01 -1.50 -13.71
C ARG A 50 -17.31 -0.48 -14.61
N ILE A 51 -16.08 -0.78 -15.02
CA ILE A 51 -15.32 0.07 -15.95
C ILE A 51 -15.97 0.03 -17.33
N ALA A 52 -16.33 -1.15 -17.83
CA ALA A 52 -17.05 -1.32 -19.10
C ALA A 52 -18.34 -0.48 -19.14
N ARG A 53 -19.10 -0.49 -18.03
CA ARG A 53 -20.34 0.28 -17.91
C ARG A 53 -20.12 1.78 -17.98
N VAL A 54 -19.10 2.30 -17.30
CA VAL A 54 -18.75 3.74 -17.33
C VAL A 54 -18.39 4.18 -18.75
N HIS A 55 -17.57 3.40 -19.46
CA HIS A 55 -17.21 3.69 -20.86
C HIS A 55 -18.44 3.65 -21.77
N TYR A 56 -19.32 2.67 -21.60
CA TYR A 56 -20.58 2.57 -22.34
C TYR A 56 -21.49 3.79 -22.10
N ASP A 57 -21.82 4.09 -20.83
CA ASP A 57 -22.76 5.17 -20.50
C ASP A 57 -22.24 6.53 -21.00
N LYS A 58 -20.93 6.78 -20.92
CA LYS A 58 -20.29 8.01 -21.43
C LYS A 58 -20.25 8.07 -22.95
N ALA A 59 -19.91 6.97 -23.62
CA ALA A 59 -19.89 6.90 -25.08
C ALA A 59 -21.31 7.06 -25.65
N GLU A 60 -22.30 6.42 -25.03
CA GLU A 60 -23.70 6.49 -25.44
C GLU A 60 -24.28 7.90 -25.25
N LEU A 61 -23.99 8.55 -24.12
CA LEU A 61 -24.39 9.94 -23.89
C LEU A 61 -23.81 10.88 -24.95
N GLN A 62 -22.51 10.73 -25.26
CA GLN A 62 -21.87 11.54 -26.30
C GLN A 62 -22.48 11.28 -27.68
N ARG A 63 -22.71 10.00 -28.02
CA ARG A 63 -23.35 9.60 -29.27
C ARG A 63 -24.73 10.25 -29.43
N GLN A 64 -25.55 10.25 -28.38
CA GLN A 64 -26.88 10.86 -28.41
C GLN A 64 -26.82 12.38 -28.63
N GLN A 65 -25.89 13.07 -27.98
CA GLN A 65 -25.65 14.51 -28.19
C GLN A 65 -25.19 14.79 -29.63
N ASP A 66 -24.31 13.94 -30.15
CA ASP A 66 -23.77 14.04 -31.51
C ASP A 66 -24.88 13.81 -32.55
N VAL A 67 -25.70 12.77 -32.37
CA VAL A 67 -26.88 12.50 -33.20
C VAL A 67 -27.84 13.69 -33.19
N GLY A 68 -28.14 14.27 -32.03
CA GLY A 68 -29.00 15.45 -31.92
C GLY A 68 -28.47 16.64 -32.72
N SER A 69 -27.16 16.90 -32.61
CA SER A 69 -26.48 17.98 -33.33
C SER A 69 -26.52 17.79 -34.84
N VAL A 70 -26.24 16.56 -35.31
CA VAL A 70 -26.27 16.22 -36.73
C VAL A 70 -27.71 16.28 -37.27
N LEU A 71 -28.70 15.79 -36.53
CA LEU A 71 -30.11 15.87 -36.92
C LEU A 71 -30.58 17.31 -37.08
N GLN A 72 -30.14 18.21 -36.19
CA GLN A 72 -30.44 19.64 -36.30
C GLN A 72 -29.87 20.21 -37.60
N GLN A 73 -28.58 19.98 -37.89
CA GLN A 73 -27.94 20.45 -39.14
C GLN A 73 -28.59 19.83 -40.38
N TYR A 74 -28.96 18.55 -40.30
CA TYR A 74 -29.62 17.85 -41.40
C TYR A 74 -31.00 18.45 -41.71
N ARG A 75 -31.80 18.78 -40.69
CA ARG A 75 -33.07 19.49 -40.87
C ARG A 75 -32.88 20.87 -41.51
N THR A 76 -31.85 21.61 -41.11
CA THR A 76 -31.50 22.89 -41.75
C THR A 76 -31.17 22.71 -43.23
N ILE A 77 -30.38 21.69 -43.58
CA ILE A 77 -30.04 21.37 -44.98
C ILE A 77 -31.28 20.94 -45.77
N LEU A 78 -32.21 20.19 -45.18
CA LEU A 78 -33.46 19.83 -45.85
C LEU A 78 -34.34 21.05 -46.15
N ALA A 79 -34.40 22.02 -45.23
CA ALA A 79 -35.21 23.22 -45.40
C ALA A 79 -34.62 24.21 -46.41
N GLN A 80 -33.29 24.39 -46.41
CA GLN A 80 -32.60 25.42 -47.21
C GLN A 80 -32.01 24.89 -48.51
N GLY A 81 -31.91 23.57 -48.67
CA GLY A 81 -31.15 22.95 -49.74
C GLY A 81 -29.64 22.98 -49.48
N ILE A 82 -28.86 22.49 -50.45
CA ILE A 82 -27.39 22.53 -50.43
C ILE A 82 -26.95 23.68 -51.34
N SER A 83 -26.20 24.64 -50.80
CA SER A 83 -25.62 25.70 -51.61
C SER A 83 -24.47 25.20 -52.49
N GLU A 84 -24.16 25.94 -53.54
CA GLU A 84 -23.06 25.59 -54.44
C GLU A 84 -21.69 25.58 -53.74
N ALA A 85 -21.44 26.50 -52.81
CA ALA A 85 -20.21 26.53 -52.01
C ALA A 85 -20.11 25.26 -51.13
N GLU A 86 -21.20 24.85 -50.49
CA GLU A 86 -21.26 23.63 -49.69
C GLU A 86 -21.05 22.36 -50.53
N PHE A 87 -21.58 22.35 -51.76
CA PHE A 87 -21.36 21.26 -52.71
C PHE A 87 -19.88 21.09 -53.06
N TYR A 88 -19.16 22.18 -53.35
CA TYR A 88 -17.72 22.12 -53.61
C TYR A 88 -16.90 21.72 -52.38
N LEU A 89 -17.29 22.15 -51.18
CA LEU A 89 -16.63 21.74 -49.92
C LEU A 89 -16.72 20.23 -49.67
N MET A 90 -17.70 19.53 -50.23
CA MET A 90 -17.87 18.10 -50.02
C MET A 90 -17.04 17.20 -50.94
N GLY A 91 -16.32 17.74 -51.94
CA GLY A 91 -15.44 16.93 -52.79
C GLY A 91 -16.13 16.03 -53.84
N GLN A 92 -17.42 16.24 -54.11
CA GLN A 92 -18.31 15.61 -55.12
C GLN A 92 -18.66 14.11 -54.99
N PRO A 93 -19.94 13.81 -55.34
CA PRO A 93 -20.23 12.95 -56.51
C PRO A 93 -21.10 13.67 -57.56
N SER A 94 -20.99 13.24 -58.82
CA SER A 94 -21.79 13.68 -59.99
C SER A 94 -23.32 13.59 -59.79
N GLN A 95 -23.78 12.83 -58.80
CA GLN A 95 -25.19 12.64 -58.42
C GLN A 95 -25.82 13.87 -57.73
N LEU A 96 -25.01 14.79 -57.20
CA LEU A 96 -25.49 15.99 -56.50
C LEU A 96 -25.73 17.20 -57.41
N LYS A 97 -25.28 17.16 -58.68
CA LYS A 97 -25.50 18.23 -59.66
C LYS A 97 -26.98 18.59 -59.83
N GLN A 98 -27.87 17.59 -59.72
CA GLN A 98 -29.32 17.79 -59.83
C GLN A 98 -29.94 18.55 -58.65
N LEU A 99 -29.24 18.64 -57.50
CA LEU A 99 -29.74 19.34 -56.30
C LEU A 99 -29.31 20.81 -56.23
N VAL A 100 -28.30 21.21 -57.00
CA VAL A 100 -27.85 22.61 -57.12
C VAL A 100 -28.67 23.37 -58.18
N GLY A 101 -29.28 22.65 -59.13
CA GLY A 101 -30.01 23.23 -60.25
C GLY A 101 -31.39 23.76 -59.88
N LYS A 102 -31.46 25.04 -59.46
CA LYS A 102 -32.63 25.94 -59.67
C LYS A 102 -32.37 27.41 -59.32
N PHE A 103 -31.17 27.93 -59.56
CA PHE A 103 -30.91 29.37 -59.46
C PHE A 103 -30.18 29.90 -60.69
N SER A 104 -30.96 30.23 -61.72
CA SER A 104 -30.60 31.22 -62.73
C SER A 104 -31.88 31.79 -63.34
N LYS A 105 -32.39 32.88 -62.74
CA LYS A 105 -33.10 33.89 -63.51
C LYS A 105 -32.23 35.13 -63.44
N GLU A 106 -31.51 35.38 -64.52
CA GLU A 106 -30.86 36.66 -64.79
C GLU A 106 -31.94 37.75 -64.70
N LYS A 107 -31.74 38.68 -63.77
CA LYS A 107 -32.38 39.99 -63.84
C LYS A 107 -31.29 40.93 -64.36
N GLU A 108 -31.52 41.45 -65.55
CA GLU A 108 -30.76 42.56 -66.12
C GLU A 108 -30.73 43.70 -65.09
N LEU A 109 -29.52 44.17 -64.78
CA LEU A 109 -29.28 45.25 -63.82
C LEU A 109 -29.15 46.57 -64.56
N ASP A 110 -29.98 47.51 -64.12
CA ASP A 110 -30.03 48.92 -64.48
C ASP A 110 -28.77 49.66 -63.97
N GLY A 111 -28.07 50.39 -64.85
CA GLY A 111 -26.74 50.97 -64.61
C GLY A 111 -26.67 52.03 -63.50
N SER A 112 -27.81 52.55 -63.06
CA SER A 112 -27.92 53.47 -61.91
C SER A 112 -27.67 52.76 -60.56
N ALA A 113 -27.96 51.46 -60.46
CA ALA A 113 -27.75 50.68 -59.24
C ALA A 113 -26.28 50.30 -59.02
N MET A 114 -25.50 50.13 -60.11
CA MET A 114 -24.08 49.78 -60.03
C MET A 114 -23.24 50.91 -59.41
N SER A 115 -23.49 52.17 -59.76
CA SER A 115 -22.74 53.31 -59.20
C SER A 115 -23.02 53.52 -57.70
N ARG A 116 -24.22 53.20 -57.22
CA ARG A 116 -24.52 53.21 -55.78
C ARG A 116 -23.92 52.00 -55.08
N ALA A 117 -23.90 50.83 -55.74
CA ALA A 117 -23.28 49.63 -55.21
C ALA A 117 -21.76 49.79 -55.05
N THR A 118 -21.09 50.51 -55.95
CA THR A 118 -19.64 50.81 -55.84
C THR A 118 -19.34 51.80 -54.71
N GLU A 119 -20.11 52.88 -54.54
CA GLU A 119 -19.93 53.79 -53.37
C GLU A 119 -20.23 53.09 -52.03
N ILE A 120 -21.23 52.20 -52.00
CA ILE A 120 -21.52 51.38 -50.82
C ILE A 120 -20.39 50.39 -50.57
N ALA A 121 -19.79 49.81 -51.61
CA ALA A 121 -18.65 48.91 -51.51
C ALA A 121 -17.39 49.63 -51.02
N GLU A 122 -17.10 50.84 -51.51
CA GLU A 122 -15.98 51.67 -51.03
C GLU A 122 -16.14 52.06 -49.56
N LYS A 123 -17.36 52.44 -49.13
CA LYS A 123 -17.66 52.66 -47.71
C LYS A 123 -17.63 51.38 -46.87
N ALA A 124 -17.94 50.22 -47.47
CA ALA A 124 -17.82 48.93 -46.78
C ALA A 124 -16.36 48.51 -46.62
N ILE A 125 -15.52 48.79 -47.62
CA ILE A 125 -14.08 48.52 -47.59
C ILE A 125 -13.40 49.43 -46.54
N SER A 126 -13.73 50.72 -46.49
CA SER A 126 -13.15 51.62 -45.48
C SER A 126 -13.56 51.23 -44.04
N ARG A 127 -14.82 50.83 -43.84
CA ARG A 127 -15.29 50.29 -42.55
C ARG A 127 -14.66 48.94 -42.21
N SER A 128 -14.35 48.11 -43.21
CA SER A 128 -13.63 46.84 -43.03
C SER A 128 -12.21 47.09 -42.55
N LEU A 129 -11.49 48.00 -43.19
CA LEU A 129 -10.13 48.39 -42.81
C LEU A 129 -10.07 49.01 -41.40
N GLN A 130 -11.06 49.83 -41.03
CA GLN A 130 -11.17 50.36 -39.66
C GLN A 130 -11.43 49.24 -38.64
N ARG A 131 -12.31 48.28 -38.96
CA ARG A 131 -12.56 47.13 -38.08
C ARG A 131 -11.36 46.21 -37.96
N GLU A 132 -10.58 46.02 -39.02
CA GLU A 132 -9.35 45.24 -38.97
C GLU A 132 -8.33 45.88 -38.03
N ALA A 133 -8.16 47.21 -38.09
CA ALA A 133 -7.31 47.94 -37.16
C ALA A 133 -7.81 47.86 -35.70
N GLU A 134 -9.13 47.96 -35.47
CA GLU A 134 -9.72 47.79 -34.13
C GLU A 134 -9.52 46.36 -33.58
N VAL A 135 -9.64 45.35 -34.45
CA VAL A 135 -9.39 43.95 -34.09
C VAL A 135 -7.92 43.72 -33.79
N GLU A 136 -7.01 44.30 -34.56
CA GLU A 136 -5.57 44.20 -34.33
C GLU A 136 -5.20 44.85 -32.98
N GLU A 137 -5.71 46.04 -32.67
CA GLU A 137 -5.55 46.67 -31.36
C GLU A 137 -6.14 45.82 -30.22
N PHE A 138 -7.30 45.20 -30.43
CA PHE A 138 -7.92 44.33 -29.43
C PHE A 138 -7.08 43.07 -29.19
N LEU A 139 -6.53 42.48 -30.26
CA LEU A 139 -5.64 41.32 -30.17
C LEU A 139 -4.35 41.67 -29.43
N ASP A 140 -3.78 42.84 -29.70
CA ASP A 140 -2.58 43.34 -29.02
C ASP A 140 -2.84 43.60 -27.52
N ARG A 141 -3.98 44.21 -27.18
CA ARG A 141 -4.39 44.36 -25.77
C ARG A 141 -4.60 43.01 -25.10
N LYS A 142 -5.20 42.04 -25.79
CA LYS A 142 -5.39 40.67 -25.26
C LYS A 142 -4.09 39.91 -25.12
N ALA A 143 -3.12 40.10 -26.02
CA ALA A 143 -1.79 39.52 -25.91
C ALA A 143 -1.06 40.05 -24.67
N LYS A 144 -1.11 41.38 -24.44
CA LYS A 144 -0.57 42.01 -23.21
C LYS A 144 -1.27 41.52 -21.94
N GLU A 145 -2.60 41.39 -21.96
CA GLU A 145 -3.36 40.85 -20.82
C GLU A 145 -2.99 39.39 -20.51
N ARG A 146 -2.77 38.56 -21.54
CA ARG A 146 -2.31 37.17 -21.37
C ARG A 146 -0.90 37.11 -20.80
N ALA A 147 0.02 37.98 -21.25
CA ALA A 147 1.37 38.06 -20.72
C ALA A 147 1.36 38.44 -19.23
N LEU A 148 0.57 39.46 -18.83
CA LEU A 148 0.40 39.84 -17.43
C LEU A 148 -0.18 38.71 -16.57
N LYS A 149 -1.18 37.98 -17.08
CA LYS A 149 -1.75 36.81 -16.39
C LYS A 149 -0.75 35.65 -16.28
N ALA A 150 0.11 35.44 -17.28
CA ALA A 150 1.16 34.43 -17.24
C ALA A 150 2.25 34.79 -16.21
N ASP A 151 2.62 36.07 -16.12
CA ASP A 151 3.56 36.57 -15.11
C ASP A 151 2.98 36.46 -13.68
N GLU A 152 1.69 36.77 -13.50
CA GLU A 152 1.00 36.61 -12.21
C GLU A 152 0.92 35.14 -11.80
N ALA A 153 0.62 34.23 -12.73
CA ALA A 153 0.63 32.79 -12.48
C ALA A 153 2.04 32.29 -12.12
N SER A 154 3.08 32.80 -12.79
CA SER A 154 4.47 32.45 -12.50
C SER A 154 4.93 32.96 -11.13
N ARG A 155 4.47 34.16 -10.71
CA ARG A 155 4.70 34.66 -9.35
C ARG A 155 4.02 33.80 -8.29
N ARG A 156 2.76 33.42 -8.49
CA ARG A 156 2.03 32.54 -7.57
C ARG A 156 2.68 31.16 -7.44
N LEU A 157 3.24 30.61 -8.53
CA LEU A 157 3.99 29.36 -8.48
C LEU A 157 5.25 29.49 -7.62
N ARG A 158 6.02 30.58 -7.78
CA ARG A 158 7.21 30.83 -6.95
C ARG A 158 6.86 31.00 -5.46
N GLU A 159 5.75 31.67 -5.14
CA GLU A 159 5.26 31.79 -3.76
C GLU A 159 4.89 30.42 -3.16
N LEU A 160 4.23 29.55 -3.94
CA LEU A 160 3.91 28.19 -3.50
C LEU A 160 5.16 27.33 -3.29
N GLU A 161 6.17 27.46 -4.15
CA GLU A 161 7.46 26.78 -4.02
C GLU A 161 8.20 27.24 -2.75
N GLN A 162 8.19 28.54 -2.44
CA GLN A 162 8.76 29.08 -1.21
C GLN A 162 8.05 28.54 0.04
N LEU A 163 6.71 28.55 0.06
CA LEU A 163 5.92 28.00 1.16
C LEU A 163 6.17 26.48 1.35
N GLN A 164 6.35 25.73 0.27
CA GLN A 164 6.74 24.32 0.37
C GLN A 164 8.15 24.16 0.95
N ALA A 165 9.11 24.98 0.53
CA ALA A 165 10.47 24.95 1.06
C ALA A 165 10.50 25.25 2.56
N GLU A 166 9.77 26.27 3.02
CA GLU A 166 9.62 26.60 4.44
C GLU A 166 9.00 25.45 5.23
N LYS A 167 7.96 24.80 4.69
CA LYS A 167 7.32 23.65 5.32
C LYS A 167 8.28 22.46 5.45
N ILE A 168 9.09 22.19 4.43
CA ILE A 168 10.12 21.13 4.47
C ILE A 168 11.19 21.46 5.52
N GLU A 169 11.61 22.72 5.64
CA GLU A 169 12.57 23.14 6.66
C GLU A 169 12.02 22.98 8.08
N GLN A 170 10.74 23.35 8.30
CA GLN A 170 10.07 23.13 9.59
C GLN A 170 9.98 21.63 9.93
N GLN A 171 9.62 20.78 8.98
CA GLN A 171 9.59 19.33 9.17
C GLN A 171 10.98 18.76 9.49
N ARG A 172 12.05 19.28 8.88
CA ARG A 172 13.43 18.91 9.24
C ARG A 172 13.76 19.29 10.68
N LYS A 173 13.44 20.51 11.11
CA LYS A 173 13.68 20.96 12.49
C LYS A 173 12.92 20.09 13.50
N GLU A 174 11.66 19.74 13.23
CA GLU A 174 10.90 18.83 14.09
C GLU A 174 11.52 17.42 14.17
N MET A 175 12.00 16.90 13.04
CA MET A 175 12.70 15.62 12.98
C MET A 175 14.01 15.65 13.77
N GLU A 176 14.79 16.73 13.68
CA GLU A 176 16.02 16.90 14.47
C GLU A 176 15.72 16.94 15.97
N ILE A 177 14.67 17.66 16.40
CA ILE A 177 14.25 17.71 17.80
C ILE A 177 13.84 16.32 18.29
N LYS A 178 13.04 15.57 17.51
CA LYS A 178 12.65 14.20 17.85
C LYS A 178 13.86 13.28 17.96
N ASN A 179 14.81 13.37 17.02
CA ASN A 179 16.02 12.56 17.05
C ASN A 179 16.87 12.84 18.28
N LYS A 180 17.05 14.12 18.66
CA LYS A 180 17.74 14.49 19.90
C LYS A 180 17.06 13.89 21.13
N ALA A 181 15.74 14.01 21.23
CA ALA A 181 14.98 13.43 22.35
C ALA A 181 15.10 11.88 22.40
N TYR A 182 15.12 11.20 21.25
CA TYR A 182 15.36 9.76 21.19
C TYR A 182 16.78 9.39 21.64
N GLN A 183 17.79 10.20 21.28
CA GLN A 183 19.16 10.01 21.72
C GLN A 183 19.30 10.20 23.22
N GLU A 184 18.75 11.28 23.78
CA GLU A 184 18.74 11.54 25.22
C GLU A 184 18.04 10.41 26.00
N ALA A 185 16.90 9.91 25.50
CA ALA A 185 16.19 8.77 26.12
C ALA A 185 16.99 7.46 26.05
N ARG A 186 17.76 7.25 24.98
CA ARG A 186 18.66 6.10 24.84
C ARG A 186 19.82 6.20 25.82
N ASP A 187 20.45 7.37 25.91
CA ASP A 187 21.59 7.61 26.80
C ASP A 187 21.16 7.49 28.28
N ALA A 188 19.98 8.00 28.64
CA ALA A 188 19.41 7.83 29.98
C ALA A 188 19.16 6.36 30.33
N ARG A 189 18.65 5.55 29.39
CA ARG A 189 18.50 4.09 29.59
C ARG A 189 19.85 3.40 29.78
N GLU A 190 20.86 3.78 29.01
CA GLU A 190 22.19 3.18 29.11
C GLU A 190 22.85 3.54 30.45
N GLN A 191 22.69 4.79 30.92
CA GLN A 191 23.15 5.21 32.25
C GLN A 191 22.44 4.45 33.37
N ALA A 192 21.11 4.26 33.29
CA ALA A 192 20.36 3.49 34.27
C ALA A 192 20.83 2.03 34.34
N MET A 193 21.04 1.38 33.18
CA MET A 193 21.60 0.03 33.10
C MET A 193 23.01 -0.07 33.70
N LYS A 194 23.87 0.94 33.47
CA LYS A 194 25.22 0.98 34.08
C LYS A 194 25.14 1.08 35.61
N GLN A 195 24.28 1.95 36.13
CA GLN A 195 24.08 2.09 37.58
C GLN A 195 23.51 0.82 38.22
N GLU A 196 22.57 0.13 37.55
CA GLU A 196 22.01 -1.12 38.02
C GLU A 196 23.06 -2.24 38.05
N ASN A 197 23.90 -2.34 37.00
CA ASN A 197 25.03 -3.27 36.97
C ASN A 197 26.06 -2.98 38.06
N GLU A 198 26.38 -1.71 38.32
CA GLU A 198 27.28 -1.34 39.43
C GLU A 198 26.70 -1.70 40.79
N ARG A 199 25.38 -1.51 41.01
CA ARG A 199 24.71 -1.96 42.24
C ARG A 199 24.78 -3.47 42.41
N MET A 200 24.43 -4.23 41.37
CA MET A 200 24.52 -5.69 41.36
C MET A 200 25.94 -6.18 41.69
N PHE A 201 26.96 -5.52 41.13
CA PHE A 201 28.35 -5.85 41.41
C PHE A 201 28.74 -5.59 42.88
N ARG A 202 28.32 -4.47 43.46
CA ARG A 202 28.55 -4.17 44.89
C ARG A 202 27.86 -5.18 45.81
N GLU A 203 26.60 -5.53 45.53
CA GLU A 203 25.89 -6.57 46.30
C GLU A 203 26.58 -7.94 46.20
N GLN A 204 27.13 -8.28 45.03
CA GLN A 204 27.91 -9.50 44.86
C GLN A 204 29.19 -9.48 45.69
N GLN A 205 29.91 -8.35 45.74
CA GLN A 205 31.09 -8.21 46.58
C GLN A 205 30.77 -8.33 48.07
N GLU A 206 29.67 -7.74 48.53
CA GLU A 206 29.22 -7.90 49.93
C GLU A 206 28.88 -9.36 50.26
N LYS A 207 28.16 -10.06 49.36
CA LYS A 207 27.89 -11.49 49.52
C LYS A 207 29.18 -12.32 49.60
N MET A 208 30.18 -11.99 48.78
CA MET A 208 31.49 -12.65 48.82
C MET A 208 32.22 -12.40 50.14
N LYS A 209 32.22 -11.16 50.67
CA LYS A 209 32.80 -10.85 51.99
C LYS A 209 32.13 -11.65 53.12
N ILE A 210 30.80 -11.76 53.10
CA ILE A 210 30.05 -12.58 54.08
C ILE A 210 30.47 -14.05 54.01
N VAL A 211 30.70 -14.58 52.80
CA VAL A 211 31.18 -15.95 52.62
C VAL A 211 32.61 -16.11 53.16
N GLU A 212 33.50 -15.16 52.87
CA GLU A 212 34.88 -15.16 53.37
C GLU A 212 34.94 -15.11 54.90
N GLU A 213 34.13 -14.26 55.54
CA GLU A 213 34.00 -14.17 56.99
C GLU A 213 33.50 -15.49 57.61
N LYS A 214 32.48 -16.13 57.00
CA LYS A 214 31.99 -17.44 57.45
C LYS A 214 33.06 -18.52 57.33
N VAL A 215 33.84 -18.53 56.24
CA VAL A 215 34.93 -19.49 56.06
C VAL A 215 36.05 -19.25 57.08
N ALA A 216 36.40 -17.98 57.35
CA ALA A 216 37.37 -17.62 58.38
C ALA A 216 36.91 -18.05 59.78
N GLY A 217 35.64 -17.80 60.12
CA GLY A 217 35.03 -18.26 61.38
C GLY A 217 35.07 -19.78 61.52
N TYR A 218 34.78 -20.52 60.44
CA TYR A 218 34.85 -21.98 60.44
C TYR A 218 36.27 -22.51 60.66
N LYS A 219 37.28 -21.86 60.05
CA LYS A 219 38.70 -22.20 60.27
C LYS A 219 39.14 -21.94 61.72
N LEU A 220 38.73 -20.81 62.29
CA LEU A 220 39.03 -20.47 63.69
C LEU A 220 38.41 -21.47 64.66
N GLN A 221 37.14 -21.84 64.45
CA GLN A 221 36.44 -22.83 65.26
C GLN A 221 37.18 -24.18 65.25
N LYS A 222 37.61 -24.64 64.07
CA LYS A 222 38.41 -25.86 63.92
C LYS A 222 39.73 -25.80 64.70
N SER A 223 40.38 -24.65 64.75
CA SER A 223 41.62 -24.44 65.51
C SER A 223 41.39 -24.54 67.03
N ILE A 224 40.29 -23.97 67.53
CA ILE A 224 39.91 -24.02 68.94
C ILE A 224 39.60 -25.46 69.35
N ASP A 225 38.84 -26.19 68.53
CA ASP A 225 38.51 -27.59 68.79
C ASP A 225 39.75 -28.50 68.80
N ALA A 226 40.73 -28.23 67.92
CA ALA A 226 42.02 -28.92 67.93
C ALA A 226 42.83 -28.64 69.21
N GLY A 227 42.79 -27.40 69.72
CA GLY A 227 43.43 -27.03 70.99
C GLY A 227 42.82 -27.75 72.20
N ARG A 228 41.49 -27.76 72.30
CA ARG A 228 40.76 -28.47 73.38
C ARG A 228 41.02 -29.97 73.37
N ASN A 229 41.06 -30.59 72.20
CA ASN A 229 41.36 -32.02 72.09
C ASN A 229 42.78 -32.37 72.55
N LYS A 230 43.74 -31.45 72.41
CA LYS A 230 45.11 -31.64 72.89
C LYS A 230 45.17 -31.62 74.42
N GLU A 231 44.50 -30.66 75.06
CA GLU A 231 44.41 -30.56 76.53
C GLU A 231 43.74 -31.79 77.17
N ILE A 232 42.67 -32.30 76.56
CA ILE A 232 41.97 -33.52 77.02
C ILE A 232 42.91 -34.74 76.99
N ASN A 233 43.72 -34.86 75.94
CA ASN A 233 44.67 -35.97 75.80
C ASN A 233 45.83 -35.86 76.81
N ASP A 234 46.32 -34.66 77.10
CA ASP A 234 47.37 -34.44 78.10
C ASP A 234 46.89 -34.73 79.53
N MET A 235 45.63 -34.38 79.86
CA MET A 235 45.01 -34.77 81.14
C MET A 235 44.86 -36.29 81.31
N ARG A 236 44.51 -37.02 80.25
CA ARG A 236 44.39 -38.49 80.33
C ARG A 236 45.75 -39.15 80.59
N ARG A 237 46.82 -38.63 79.98
CA ARG A 237 48.19 -39.12 80.20
C ARG A 237 48.66 -38.91 81.64
N SER A 238 48.36 -37.75 82.24
CA SER A 238 48.77 -37.47 83.62
C SER A 238 48.04 -38.34 84.65
N GLN A 239 46.75 -38.63 84.45
CA GLN A 239 45.99 -39.54 85.32
C GLN A 239 46.52 -40.99 85.31
N ALA A 240 46.92 -41.50 84.13
CA ALA A 240 47.47 -42.84 84.00
C ALA A 240 48.81 -43.03 84.76
N ILE A 241 49.65 -41.98 84.80
CA ILE A 241 50.93 -41.99 85.53
C ILE A 241 50.71 -42.07 87.06
N VAL A 242 49.66 -41.43 87.57
CA VAL A 242 49.33 -41.45 89.01
C VAL A 242 48.86 -42.84 89.45
N GLN A 243 47.99 -43.48 88.66
CA GLN A 243 47.48 -44.83 88.97
C GLN A 243 48.56 -45.92 88.95
N PHE A 244 49.60 -45.75 88.14
CA PHE A 244 50.72 -46.69 88.09
C PHE A 244 51.60 -46.62 89.35
N LYS A 245 51.79 -45.42 89.93
CA LYS A 245 52.60 -45.23 91.15
C LYS A 245 51.94 -45.82 92.41
N THR A 246 50.61 -45.74 92.53
CA THR A 246 49.87 -46.31 93.67
C THR A 246 49.83 -47.85 93.67
N ALA A 247 49.86 -48.48 92.49
CA ALA A 247 49.90 -49.94 92.38
C ALA A 247 51.25 -50.57 92.80
N LEU A 248 52.34 -49.81 92.71
CA LEU A 248 53.68 -50.25 93.12
C LEU A 248 53.86 -50.30 94.64
N GLN A 249 53.28 -49.33 95.38
CA GLN A 249 53.38 -49.28 96.86
C GLN A 249 52.63 -50.44 97.56
N ILE A 250 51.52 -50.92 96.99
CA ILE A 250 50.73 -52.00 97.60
C ILE A 250 51.39 -53.39 97.45
N LYS A 251 52.33 -53.53 96.51
CA LYS A 251 53.01 -54.80 96.22
C LYS A 251 54.23 -55.06 97.12
N GLU A 252 54.78 -54.03 97.77
CA GLU A 252 55.97 -54.14 98.63
C GLU A 252 55.65 -54.53 100.10
N GLU A 253 54.41 -54.36 100.58
CA GLU A 253 54.05 -54.60 102.00
C GLU A 253 53.55 -56.03 102.30
N LYS A 254 53.28 -56.87 101.29
CA LYS A 254 52.62 -58.19 101.47
C LYS A 254 53.52 -59.41 101.34
N GLN A 255 54.82 -59.29 101.64
CA GLN A 255 55.75 -60.41 101.45
C GLN A 255 56.87 -60.57 102.51
N LYS A 256 56.62 -60.26 103.79
CA LYS A 256 57.63 -60.48 104.87
C LYS A 256 57.16 -60.98 106.25
N MET A 257 55.91 -61.40 106.44
CA MET A 257 55.47 -61.92 107.76
C MET A 257 54.58 -63.15 107.61
N LYS A 258 55.21 -64.32 107.39
CA LYS A 258 54.68 -65.65 107.73
C LYS A 258 55.72 -66.73 107.38
N GLN A 259 56.62 -67.01 108.32
CA GLN A 259 57.26 -68.32 108.46
C GLN A 259 57.97 -68.40 109.83
N MET A 260 57.77 -69.54 110.50
CA MET A 260 58.36 -70.00 111.77
C MET A 260 57.65 -69.63 113.08
N GLU A 261 56.79 -70.53 113.56
CA GLU A 261 56.91 -71.18 114.89
C GLU A 261 55.85 -72.31 115.05
N GLU A 262 55.83 -73.24 114.08
CA GLU A 262 55.32 -74.59 114.28
C GLU A 262 56.53 -75.48 114.52
N GLU A 263 56.82 -75.85 115.78
CA GLU A 263 57.52 -77.12 116.12
C GLU A 263 57.74 -77.37 117.62
N ARG A 264 56.85 -76.92 118.52
CA ARG A 264 56.94 -77.29 119.95
C ARG A 264 55.65 -77.74 120.64
N LYS A 265 54.60 -78.12 119.89
CA LYS A 265 53.37 -78.70 120.47
C LYS A 265 52.88 -79.97 119.75
N ILE A 266 53.82 -80.81 119.28
CA ILE A 266 53.54 -81.99 118.45
C ILE A 266 53.64 -83.32 119.24
N GLU A 267 53.44 -83.31 120.56
CA GLU A 267 53.41 -84.59 121.30
C GLU A 267 52.24 -84.78 122.28
N GLU A 268 51.65 -83.71 122.82
CA GLU A 268 50.40 -83.84 123.61
C GLU A 268 49.12 -83.78 122.74
N ASN A 269 49.19 -83.21 121.53
CA ASN A 269 48.03 -83.05 120.64
C ASN A 269 47.58 -84.33 119.92
N LYS A 270 48.41 -85.38 119.84
CA LYS A 270 48.09 -86.58 119.04
C LYS A 270 47.01 -87.46 119.66
N LYS A 271 46.80 -87.42 120.99
CA LYS A 271 45.71 -88.18 121.64
C LYS A 271 44.39 -87.39 121.69
N LEU A 272 44.43 -86.05 121.75
CA LEU A 272 43.26 -85.17 121.71
C LEU A 272 42.72 -84.93 120.28
N GLN A 273 43.57 -85.01 119.25
CA GLN A 273 43.14 -84.91 117.85
C GLN A 273 42.28 -86.08 117.39
N ALA A 274 42.51 -87.30 117.88
CA ALA A 274 41.76 -88.47 117.43
C ALA A 274 40.25 -88.37 117.79
N GLU A 275 39.91 -87.94 119.00
CA GLU A 275 38.51 -87.75 119.42
C GLU A 275 37.83 -86.55 118.76
N ILE A 276 38.55 -85.45 118.50
CA ILE A 276 38.00 -84.26 117.83
C ILE A 276 37.74 -84.52 116.34
N ILE A 277 38.58 -85.31 115.66
CA ILE A 277 38.44 -85.62 114.22
C ILE A 277 37.17 -86.44 113.96
N GLU A 278 36.81 -87.36 114.86
CA GLU A 278 35.62 -88.20 114.68
C GLU A 278 34.31 -87.39 114.86
N GLN A 279 34.27 -86.48 115.85
CA GLN A 279 33.13 -85.56 116.01
C GLN A 279 33.04 -84.49 114.90
N GLN A 280 34.16 -84.08 114.30
CA GLN A 280 34.17 -83.13 113.19
C GLN A 280 33.71 -83.77 111.86
N LYS A 281 34.03 -85.05 111.61
CA LYS A 281 33.54 -85.76 110.42
C LYS A 281 32.02 -85.82 110.36
N GLN A 282 31.36 -86.17 111.48
CA GLN A 282 29.89 -86.24 111.54
C GLN A 282 29.21 -84.87 111.31
N LYS A 283 29.79 -83.78 111.83
CA LYS A 283 29.27 -82.42 111.58
C LYS A 283 29.50 -81.91 110.16
N LEU A 284 30.58 -82.34 109.49
CA LEU A 284 30.88 -81.97 108.11
C LEU A 284 29.93 -82.69 107.12
N GLU A 285 29.60 -83.95 107.37
CA GLU A 285 28.65 -84.69 106.53
C GLU A 285 27.25 -84.07 106.58
N GLN A 286 26.76 -83.67 107.76
CA GLN A 286 25.47 -82.99 107.88
C GLN A 286 25.44 -81.62 107.16
N LYS A 287 26.51 -80.81 107.28
CA LYS A 287 26.61 -79.52 106.57
C LYS A 287 26.70 -79.67 105.06
N PHE A 288 27.34 -80.74 104.57
CA PHE A 288 27.47 -80.98 103.14
C PHE A 288 26.12 -81.31 102.49
N VAL A 289 25.29 -82.10 103.16
CA VAL A 289 23.93 -82.43 102.69
C VAL A 289 23.04 -81.18 102.63
N GLU A 290 23.05 -80.34 103.68
CA GLU A 290 22.30 -79.08 103.68
C GLU A 290 22.76 -78.11 102.59
N SER A 291 24.05 -78.02 102.32
CA SER A 291 24.59 -77.15 101.27
C SER A 291 24.18 -77.61 99.87
N LYS A 292 24.09 -78.93 99.64
CA LYS A 292 23.66 -79.49 98.35
C LYS A 292 22.20 -79.18 98.06
N ILE A 293 21.32 -79.28 99.07
CA ILE A 293 19.90 -78.94 98.94
C ILE A 293 19.70 -77.45 98.61
N LYS A 294 20.47 -76.56 99.26
CA LYS A 294 20.40 -75.11 98.99
C LYS A 294 20.87 -74.74 97.59
N MET A 295 21.90 -75.42 97.07
CA MET A 295 22.39 -75.23 95.69
C MET A 295 21.34 -75.62 94.65
N GLU A 296 20.68 -76.78 94.80
CA GLU A 296 19.64 -77.22 93.85
C GLU A 296 18.41 -76.29 93.84
N GLN A 297 18.05 -75.70 94.99
CA GLN A 297 16.97 -74.71 95.05
C GLN A 297 17.34 -73.40 94.33
N PHE A 298 18.59 -72.94 94.49
CA PHE A 298 19.08 -71.74 93.83
C PHE A 298 19.13 -71.89 92.29
N GLU A 299 19.59 -73.05 91.78
CA GLU A 299 19.64 -73.32 90.35
C GLU A 299 18.24 -73.27 89.71
N LYS A 300 17.24 -73.88 90.35
CA LYS A 300 15.84 -73.82 89.90
C LYS A 300 15.26 -72.41 89.89
N GLU A 301 15.66 -71.56 90.84
CA GLU A 301 15.19 -70.16 90.89
C GLU A 301 15.82 -69.30 89.78
N VAL A 302 17.11 -69.49 89.50
CA VAL A 302 17.82 -68.81 88.41
C VAL A 302 17.23 -69.18 87.05
N GLU A 303 16.89 -70.45 86.84
CA GLU A 303 16.31 -70.92 85.57
C GLU A 303 14.92 -70.33 85.32
N LYS A 304 14.07 -70.24 86.35
CA LYS A 304 12.78 -69.53 86.27
C LYS A 304 12.93 -68.04 85.93
N ARG A 305 13.92 -67.36 86.52
CA ARG A 305 14.17 -65.92 86.21
C ARG A 305 14.61 -65.72 84.76
N LYS A 306 15.45 -66.62 84.20
CA LYS A 306 15.86 -66.57 82.80
C LYS A 306 14.68 -66.71 81.84
N GLN A 307 13.78 -67.67 82.09
CA GLN A 307 12.59 -67.88 81.25
C GLN A 307 11.66 -66.65 81.22
N LEU A 308 11.40 -66.03 82.39
CA LEU A 308 10.60 -64.82 82.47
C LEU A 308 11.23 -63.63 81.73
N GLN A 309 12.56 -63.50 81.81
CA GLN A 309 13.29 -62.45 81.10
C GLN A 309 13.21 -62.65 79.57
N GLN A 310 13.29 -63.90 79.09
CA GLN A 310 13.20 -64.23 77.67
C GLN A 310 11.81 -63.88 77.10
N GLN A 311 10.74 -64.27 77.80
CA GLN A 311 9.36 -63.92 77.41
C GLN A 311 9.11 -62.41 77.39
N ALA A 312 9.71 -61.66 78.31
CA ALA A 312 9.60 -60.20 78.33
C ALA A 312 10.30 -59.53 77.13
N VAL A 313 11.42 -60.09 76.68
CA VAL A 313 12.15 -59.61 75.49
C VAL A 313 11.36 -59.91 74.21
N GLU A 314 10.82 -61.12 74.06
CA GLU A 314 10.01 -61.51 72.89
C GLU A 314 8.76 -60.62 72.73
N LYS A 315 8.04 -60.36 73.83
CA LYS A 315 6.89 -59.43 73.82
C LYS A 315 7.26 -58.01 73.42
N ARG A 316 8.46 -57.53 73.79
CA ARG A 316 8.95 -56.21 73.36
C ARG A 316 9.31 -56.18 71.88
N GLN A 317 9.90 -57.24 71.37
CA GLN A 317 10.24 -57.35 69.94
C GLN A 317 8.99 -57.41 69.05
N GLN A 318 7.97 -58.16 69.44
CA GLN A 318 6.69 -58.23 68.71
C GLN A 318 6.01 -56.85 68.64
N LYS A 319 5.90 -56.15 69.76
CA LYS A 319 5.33 -54.79 69.78
C LYS A 319 6.11 -53.80 68.93
N ALA A 320 7.45 -53.90 68.91
CA ALA A 320 8.27 -53.04 68.07
C ALA A 320 8.07 -53.32 66.57
N ALA A 321 7.90 -54.60 66.18
CA ALA A 321 7.64 -54.99 64.80
C ALA A 321 6.29 -54.48 64.29
N GLU A 322 5.22 -54.62 65.10
CA GLU A 322 3.88 -54.11 64.78
C GLU A 322 3.88 -52.59 64.57
N LEU A 323 4.60 -51.86 65.41
CA LEU A 323 4.72 -50.40 65.33
C LEU A 323 5.46 -49.96 64.06
N ILE A 324 6.55 -50.63 63.70
CA ILE A 324 7.28 -50.37 62.44
C ILE A 324 6.40 -50.66 61.21
N GLU A 325 5.61 -51.73 61.24
CA GLU A 325 4.75 -52.12 60.13
C GLU A 325 3.61 -51.11 59.91
N SER A 326 2.97 -50.66 61.00
CA SER A 326 1.96 -49.59 60.95
C SER A 326 2.52 -48.26 60.40
N GLU A 327 3.70 -47.84 60.86
CA GLU A 327 4.35 -46.62 60.36
C GLU A 327 4.70 -46.71 58.87
N ARG A 328 5.14 -47.90 58.40
CA ARG A 328 5.41 -48.15 56.98
C ARG A 328 4.14 -48.08 56.14
N ALA A 329 3.05 -48.69 56.60
CA ALA A 329 1.76 -48.65 55.92
C ALA A 329 1.23 -47.21 55.79
N GLU A 330 1.35 -46.41 56.85
CA GLU A 330 0.92 -45.00 56.84
C GLU A 330 1.76 -44.15 55.87
N LYS A 331 3.08 -44.35 55.82
CA LYS A 331 3.97 -43.67 54.85
C LYS A 331 3.62 -44.02 53.41
N VAL A 332 3.36 -45.31 53.12
CA VAL A 332 2.98 -45.75 51.76
C VAL A 332 1.64 -45.14 51.36
N ARG A 333 0.68 -45.07 52.27
CA ARG A 333 -0.62 -44.43 52.01
C ARG A 333 -0.46 -42.94 51.68
N LYS A 334 0.31 -42.18 52.48
CA LYS A 334 0.60 -40.76 52.22
C LYS A 334 1.28 -40.54 50.87
N LEU A 335 2.21 -41.41 50.48
CA LEU A 335 2.87 -41.34 49.17
C LEU A 335 1.90 -41.61 48.01
N ARG A 336 0.94 -42.53 48.17
CA ARG A 336 -0.10 -42.78 47.16
C ARG A 336 -1.04 -41.59 47.01
N GLU A 337 -1.51 -41.03 48.12
CA GLU A 337 -2.37 -39.83 48.10
C GLU A 337 -1.67 -38.65 47.40
N GLN A 338 -0.39 -38.40 47.70
CA GLN A 338 0.42 -37.38 47.02
C GLN A 338 0.62 -37.65 45.51
N ALA A 339 0.76 -38.92 45.12
CA ALA A 339 0.90 -39.28 43.71
C ALA A 339 -0.41 -39.05 42.93
N GLU A 340 -1.56 -39.40 43.52
CA GLU A 340 -2.88 -39.16 42.92
C GLU A 340 -3.17 -37.66 42.77
N GLU A 341 -2.82 -36.85 43.76
CA GLU A 341 -2.95 -35.38 43.67
C GLU A 341 -2.09 -34.80 42.54
N ARG A 342 -0.85 -35.29 42.37
CA ARG A 342 0.03 -34.86 41.28
C ARG A 342 -0.55 -35.20 39.90
N VAL A 343 -1.14 -36.39 39.76
CA VAL A 343 -1.78 -36.81 38.50
C VAL A 343 -2.97 -35.91 38.18
N LYS A 344 -3.86 -35.66 39.15
CA LYS A 344 -5.02 -34.76 38.97
C LYS A 344 -4.60 -33.32 38.62
N MET A 345 -3.55 -32.81 39.25
CA MET A 345 -2.97 -31.51 38.89
C MET A 345 -2.40 -31.51 37.46
N GLN A 346 -1.72 -32.57 37.04
CA GLN A 346 -1.15 -32.66 35.71
C GLN A 346 -2.23 -32.77 34.62
N GLU A 347 -3.31 -33.50 34.87
CA GLU A 347 -4.46 -33.60 33.97
C GLU A 347 -5.20 -32.27 33.83
N SER A 348 -5.48 -31.58 34.95
CA SER A 348 -6.11 -30.26 34.90
C SER A 348 -5.26 -29.22 34.19
N PHE A 349 -3.92 -29.26 34.34
CA PHE A 349 -3.01 -28.39 33.60
C PHE A 349 -3.00 -28.69 32.09
N LYS A 350 -3.07 -29.97 31.69
CA LYS A 350 -3.20 -30.36 30.27
C LYS A 350 -4.51 -29.87 29.67
N GLU A 351 -5.62 -30.03 30.37
CA GLU A 351 -6.93 -29.53 29.90
C GLU A 351 -6.95 -28.01 29.76
N MET A 352 -6.39 -27.28 30.74
CA MET A 352 -6.31 -25.82 30.70
C MET A 352 -5.47 -25.35 29.50
N ASN A 353 -4.32 -25.98 29.27
CA ASN A 353 -3.48 -25.64 28.12
C ASN A 353 -4.15 -25.98 26.78
N ALA A 354 -4.85 -27.12 26.69
CA ALA A 354 -5.59 -27.49 25.49
C ALA A 354 -6.70 -26.47 25.17
N LYS A 355 -7.47 -26.04 26.18
CA LYS A 355 -8.47 -24.96 26.03
C LYS A 355 -7.82 -23.66 25.57
N ARG A 356 -6.70 -23.27 26.18
CA ARG A 356 -5.96 -22.05 25.84
C ARG A 356 -5.37 -22.08 24.42
N GLU A 357 -4.89 -23.22 23.95
CA GLU A 357 -4.46 -23.38 22.56
C GLU A 357 -5.63 -23.27 21.58
N LEU A 358 -6.77 -23.87 21.90
CA LEU A 358 -7.94 -23.86 21.05
C LEU A 358 -8.54 -22.45 20.93
N GLU A 359 -8.57 -21.68 22.02
CA GLU A 359 -8.93 -20.26 22.00
C GLU A 359 -7.95 -19.42 21.18
N LYS A 360 -6.63 -19.65 21.31
CA LYS A 360 -5.63 -18.97 20.47
C LYS A 360 -5.85 -19.26 18.99
N ARG A 361 -6.12 -20.52 18.61
CA ARG A 361 -6.40 -20.89 17.21
C ARG A 361 -7.65 -20.20 16.69
N LYS A 362 -8.75 -20.23 17.44
CA LYS A 362 -10.00 -19.51 17.09
C LYS A 362 -9.75 -18.01 16.90
N HIS A 363 -9.03 -17.39 17.83
CA HIS A 363 -8.73 -15.96 17.73
C HIS A 363 -7.86 -15.62 16.50
N VAL A 364 -6.91 -16.48 16.14
CA VAL A 364 -6.09 -16.32 14.93
C VAL A 364 -6.96 -16.49 13.67
N GLU A 365 -7.84 -17.49 13.63
CA GLU A 365 -8.78 -17.69 12.52
C GLU A 365 -9.72 -16.50 12.35
N GLU A 366 -10.35 -16.02 13.42
CA GLU A 366 -11.21 -14.83 13.39
C GLU A 366 -10.45 -13.56 12.95
N LYS A 367 -9.19 -13.42 13.35
CA LYS A 367 -8.36 -12.30 12.90
C LYS A 367 -8.06 -12.41 11.40
N ASN A 368 -7.77 -13.61 10.92
CA ASN A 368 -7.51 -13.86 9.50
C ASN A 368 -8.76 -13.67 8.63
N THR A 369 -9.95 -14.09 9.09
CA THR A 369 -11.21 -13.86 8.37
C THR A 369 -11.52 -12.37 8.31
N LYS A 370 -11.45 -11.65 9.44
CA LYS A 370 -11.62 -10.19 9.47
C LYS A 370 -10.61 -9.45 8.58
N GLN A 371 -9.36 -9.90 8.53
CA GLN A 371 -8.36 -9.32 7.63
C GLN A 371 -8.70 -9.57 6.15
N LYS A 372 -9.18 -10.76 5.80
CA LYS A 372 -9.64 -11.06 4.43
C LYS A 372 -10.84 -10.19 4.05
N GLU A 373 -11.83 -10.09 4.93
CA GLU A 373 -13.03 -9.25 4.76
C GLU A 373 -12.63 -7.78 4.57
N ASN A 374 -11.80 -7.24 5.47
CA ASN A 374 -11.30 -5.86 5.37
C ASN A 374 -10.50 -5.62 4.07
N PHE A 375 -9.71 -6.59 3.62
CA PHE A 375 -8.98 -6.48 2.37
C PHE A 375 -9.90 -6.52 1.15
N THR A 376 -10.89 -7.42 1.13
CA THR A 376 -11.90 -7.46 0.06
C THR A 376 -12.72 -6.18 0.03
N ASP A 377 -13.08 -5.62 1.18
CA ASP A 377 -13.79 -4.35 1.28
C ASP A 377 -12.91 -3.21 0.77
N TYR A 378 -11.66 -3.12 1.21
CA TYR A 378 -10.71 -2.11 0.73
C TYR A 378 -10.47 -2.21 -0.79
N TYR A 379 -10.28 -3.42 -1.32
CA TYR A 379 -10.11 -3.64 -2.75
C TYR A 379 -11.36 -3.21 -3.54
N ASN A 380 -12.54 -3.64 -3.09
CA ASN A 380 -13.80 -3.39 -3.77
C ASN A 380 -14.29 -1.94 -3.66
N THR A 381 -13.98 -1.25 -2.56
CA THR A 381 -14.48 0.11 -2.28
C THR A 381 -13.48 1.21 -2.54
N VAL A 382 -12.19 1.01 -2.27
CA VAL A 382 -11.19 2.08 -2.43
C VAL A 382 -10.48 1.92 -3.76
N LEU A 383 -9.89 0.75 -4.01
CA LEU A 383 -9.07 0.55 -5.21
C LEU A 383 -9.90 0.55 -6.50
N ILE A 384 -11.06 -0.12 -6.52
CA ILE A 384 -11.94 -0.10 -7.69
C ILE A 384 -12.53 1.30 -7.90
N VAL A 385 -12.95 2.01 -6.84
CA VAL A 385 -13.51 3.37 -6.98
C VAL A 385 -12.44 4.34 -7.49
N ASP A 386 -11.21 4.25 -7.03
CA ASP A 386 -10.12 5.10 -7.53
C ASP A 386 -9.77 4.77 -8.98
N LYS A 387 -9.75 3.49 -9.35
CA LYS A 387 -9.63 3.08 -10.77
C LYS A 387 -10.76 3.66 -11.62
N LEU A 388 -12.01 3.56 -11.16
CA LEU A 388 -13.17 4.15 -11.85
C LEU A 388 -13.05 5.66 -11.99
N LYS A 389 -12.61 6.37 -10.95
CA LYS A 389 -12.36 7.82 -11.00
C LYS A 389 -11.25 8.19 -11.99
N GLN A 390 -10.18 7.40 -12.04
CA GLN A 390 -9.09 7.63 -12.99
C GLN A 390 -9.54 7.40 -14.43
N GLU A 391 -10.26 6.31 -14.69
CA GLU A 391 -10.84 6.02 -16.00
C GLU A 391 -11.85 7.11 -16.41
N GLN A 392 -12.71 7.55 -15.49
CA GLN A 392 -13.62 8.66 -15.73
C GLN A 392 -12.88 9.95 -16.13
N LYS A 393 -11.79 10.28 -15.44
CA LYS A 393 -10.94 11.43 -15.79
C LYS A 393 -10.32 11.30 -17.18
N LYS A 394 -9.86 10.10 -17.56
CA LYS A 394 -9.31 9.85 -18.91
C LYS A 394 -10.38 10.07 -19.98
N ILE A 395 -11.58 9.50 -19.79
CA ILE A 395 -12.72 9.69 -20.70
C ILE A 395 -13.05 11.19 -20.84
N ASP A 396 -13.13 11.92 -19.73
CA ASP A 396 -13.45 13.34 -19.76
C ASP A 396 -12.34 14.18 -20.45
N GLN A 397 -11.07 13.80 -20.29
CA GLN A 397 -9.95 14.42 -21.00
C GLN A 397 -10.01 14.16 -22.50
N ASP A 398 -10.29 12.92 -22.91
CA ASP A 398 -10.42 12.57 -24.32
C ASP A 398 -11.64 13.24 -24.97
N ASN A 399 -12.75 13.36 -24.24
CA ASN A 399 -13.92 14.12 -24.71
C ASN A 399 -13.58 15.60 -24.91
N ARG A 400 -12.84 16.22 -23.99
CA ARG A 400 -12.36 17.62 -24.15
C ARG A 400 -11.45 17.77 -25.35
N ARG A 401 -10.53 16.81 -25.57
CA ARG A 401 -9.65 16.80 -26.74
C ARG A 401 -10.44 16.68 -28.04
N LYS A 402 -11.39 15.75 -28.12
CA LYS A 402 -12.30 15.61 -29.26
C LYS A 402 -13.08 16.90 -29.48
N GLN A 403 -13.66 17.50 -28.45
CA GLN A 403 -14.39 18.77 -28.58
C GLN A 403 -13.50 19.90 -29.12
N ALA A 404 -12.26 20.01 -28.64
CA ALA A 404 -11.30 20.99 -29.16
C ALA A 404 -10.96 20.74 -30.64
N GLN A 405 -10.74 19.48 -31.03
CA GLN A 405 -10.53 19.10 -32.43
C GLN A 405 -11.73 19.48 -33.29
N ARG A 406 -12.95 19.17 -32.85
CA ARG A 406 -14.21 19.52 -33.53
C ARG A 406 -14.36 21.02 -33.72
N GLN A 407 -14.01 21.84 -32.72
CA GLN A 407 -14.03 23.31 -32.84
C GLN A 407 -13.06 23.82 -33.92
N VAL A 408 -11.86 23.22 -33.99
CA VAL A 408 -10.87 23.56 -35.03
C VAL A 408 -11.38 23.15 -36.41
N GLU A 409 -11.93 21.95 -36.54
CA GLU A 409 -12.53 21.45 -37.80
C GLU A 409 -13.68 22.36 -38.26
N GLN A 410 -14.54 22.79 -37.34
CA GLN A 410 -15.63 23.72 -37.64
C GLN A 410 -15.11 25.07 -38.13
N ALA A 411 -14.11 25.63 -37.44
CA ALA A 411 -13.50 26.90 -37.82
C ALA A 411 -12.84 26.80 -39.20
N MET A 412 -12.15 25.69 -39.48
CA MET A 412 -11.55 25.41 -40.78
C MET A 412 -12.60 25.27 -41.87
N PHE A 413 -13.72 24.59 -41.60
CA PHE A 413 -14.84 24.48 -42.52
C PHE A 413 -15.42 25.85 -42.88
N VAL A 414 -15.69 26.69 -41.88
CA VAL A 414 -16.20 28.07 -42.09
C VAL A 414 -15.20 28.90 -42.89
N LYS A 415 -13.90 28.78 -42.61
CA LYS A 415 -12.85 29.49 -43.36
C LYS A 415 -12.81 29.04 -44.83
N GLN A 416 -12.93 27.74 -45.09
CA GLN A 416 -12.98 27.20 -46.46
C GLN A 416 -14.25 27.66 -47.19
N GLN A 417 -15.40 27.66 -46.52
CA GLN A 417 -16.65 28.17 -47.09
C GLN A 417 -16.52 29.63 -47.51
N LYS A 418 -16.05 30.50 -46.61
CA LYS A 418 -15.81 31.92 -46.91
C LYS A 418 -14.82 32.11 -48.05
N SER A 419 -13.76 31.30 -48.11
CA SER A 419 -12.77 31.35 -49.18
C SER A 419 -13.37 30.99 -50.55
N LEU A 420 -14.20 29.94 -50.62
CA LEU A 420 -14.88 29.58 -51.87
C LEU A 420 -15.92 30.61 -52.29
N GLU A 421 -16.68 31.16 -51.34
CA GLU A 421 -17.60 32.27 -51.61
C GLU A 421 -16.86 33.50 -52.18
N MET A 422 -15.68 33.83 -51.63
CA MET A 422 -14.85 34.90 -52.19
C MET A 422 -14.30 34.56 -53.57
N LYS A 423 -13.83 33.33 -53.81
CA LYS A 423 -13.38 32.89 -55.14
C LYS A 423 -14.48 33.02 -56.18
N LYS A 424 -15.70 32.60 -55.84
CA LYS A 424 -16.86 32.72 -56.74
C LYS A 424 -17.19 34.19 -57.03
N LYS A 425 -17.14 35.07 -56.01
CA LYS A 425 -17.31 36.52 -56.22
C LYS A 425 -16.26 37.09 -57.17
N LEU A 426 -14.99 36.68 -57.02
CA LEU A 426 -13.91 37.11 -57.90
C LEU A 426 -14.08 36.57 -59.33
N GLU A 427 -14.57 35.34 -59.50
CA GLU A 427 -14.87 34.77 -60.81
C GLU A 427 -15.99 35.53 -61.53
N ILE A 428 -17.07 35.88 -60.81
CA ILE A 428 -18.15 36.72 -61.35
C ILE A 428 -17.60 38.08 -61.79
N ILE A 429 -16.80 38.75 -60.95
CA ILE A 429 -16.16 40.03 -61.30
C ILE A 429 -15.27 39.89 -62.54
N SER A 430 -14.51 38.78 -62.65
CA SER A 430 -13.66 38.51 -63.80
C SER A 430 -14.47 38.30 -65.09
N GLN A 431 -15.59 37.57 -65.01
CA GLN A 431 -16.49 37.35 -66.15
C GLN A 431 -17.15 38.65 -66.60
N GLU A 432 -17.60 39.48 -65.65
CA GLU A 432 -18.15 40.81 -65.93
C GLU A 432 -17.10 41.72 -66.60
N LYS A 433 -15.85 41.69 -66.13
CA LYS A 433 -14.75 42.43 -66.75
C LYS A 433 -14.45 41.95 -68.17
N GLN A 434 -14.43 40.64 -68.41
CA GLN A 434 -14.24 40.08 -69.76
C GLN A 434 -15.37 40.51 -70.70
N ALA A 435 -16.62 40.44 -70.25
CA ALA A 435 -17.76 40.91 -71.04
C ALA A 435 -17.68 42.41 -71.38
N GLN A 436 -17.21 43.24 -70.44
CA GLN A 436 -16.97 44.67 -70.70
C GLN A 436 -15.84 44.90 -71.71
N GLU A 437 -14.72 44.17 -71.61
CA GLU A 437 -13.61 44.24 -72.57
C GLU A 437 -14.07 43.84 -73.98
N GLU A 438 -14.87 42.78 -74.11
CA GLU A 438 -15.47 42.35 -75.38
C GLU A 438 -16.39 43.43 -75.98
N GLN A 439 -17.22 44.08 -75.16
CA GLN A 439 -18.07 45.19 -75.60
C GLN A 439 -17.24 46.39 -76.09
N ILE A 440 -16.18 46.77 -75.36
CA ILE A 440 -15.28 47.86 -75.77
C ILE A 440 -14.61 47.52 -77.11
N ASN A 441 -14.11 46.28 -77.26
CA ASN A 441 -13.50 45.82 -78.51
C ASN A 441 -14.51 45.83 -79.67
N ALA A 442 -15.76 45.44 -79.43
CA ALA A 442 -16.83 45.54 -80.42
C ALA A 442 -17.11 46.99 -80.85
N ILE A 443 -17.11 47.94 -79.89
CA ILE A 443 -17.25 49.38 -80.18
C ILE A 443 -16.06 49.91 -81.00
N ILE A 444 -14.83 49.53 -80.64
CA ILE A 444 -13.63 49.91 -81.40
C ILE A 444 -13.71 49.37 -82.84
N ALA A 445 -14.07 48.10 -83.01
CA ALA A 445 -14.26 47.50 -84.33
C ALA A 445 -15.37 48.20 -85.15
N ALA A 446 -16.48 48.57 -84.50
CA ALA A 446 -17.55 49.34 -85.15
C ALA A 446 -17.08 50.74 -85.58
N LYS A 447 -16.32 51.46 -84.73
CA LYS A 447 -15.72 52.76 -85.08
C LYS A 447 -14.76 52.63 -86.26
N ALA A 448 -13.90 51.60 -86.26
CA ALA A 448 -12.99 51.33 -87.37
C ALA A 448 -13.75 51.08 -88.69
N LYS A 449 -14.85 50.32 -88.66
CA LYS A 449 -15.72 50.11 -89.83
C LYS A 449 -16.35 51.42 -90.34
N ILE A 450 -16.80 52.29 -89.44
CA ILE A 450 -17.36 53.60 -89.81
C ILE A 450 -16.28 54.49 -90.44
N GLN A 451 -15.08 54.54 -89.87
CA GLN A 451 -13.96 55.28 -90.44
C GLN A 451 -13.56 54.75 -91.82
N ALA A 452 -13.49 53.42 -91.99
CA ALA A 452 -13.21 52.80 -93.28
C ALA A 452 -14.29 53.15 -94.32
N LYS A 453 -15.58 53.15 -93.94
CA LYS A 453 -16.68 53.62 -94.81
C LYS A 453 -16.53 55.09 -95.19
N LYS A 454 -16.23 55.97 -94.23
CA LYS A 454 -15.99 57.40 -94.51
C LYS A 454 -14.83 57.62 -95.47
N GLN A 455 -13.72 56.90 -95.27
CA GLN A 455 -12.57 56.94 -96.18
C GLN A 455 -12.96 56.44 -97.58
N LEU A 456 -13.76 55.38 -97.67
CA LEU A 456 -14.26 54.87 -98.94
C LEU A 456 -15.19 55.89 -99.64
N GLU A 457 -16.13 56.51 -98.92
CA GLU A 457 -16.99 57.58 -99.44
C GLU A 457 -16.18 58.82 -99.87
N GLU A 458 -15.13 59.20 -99.13
CA GLU A 458 -14.23 60.29 -99.51
C GLU A 458 -13.43 59.95 -100.78
N MET A 459 -12.92 58.72 -100.88
CA MET A 459 -12.24 58.23 -102.08
C MET A 459 -13.19 58.23 -103.28
N GLU A 460 -14.42 57.72 -103.13
CA GLU A 460 -15.44 57.76 -104.17
C GLU A 460 -15.76 59.21 -104.60
N ARG A 461 -15.91 60.15 -103.66
CA ARG A 461 -16.11 61.58 -103.99
C ARG A 461 -14.94 62.17 -104.78
N VAL A 462 -13.70 61.82 -104.42
CA VAL A 462 -12.50 62.27 -105.14
C VAL A 462 -12.44 61.66 -106.55
N TYR A 463 -12.78 60.38 -106.70
CA TYR A 463 -12.83 59.71 -107.99
C TYR A 463 -13.98 60.22 -108.89
N TYR A 464 -15.19 60.40 -108.36
CA TYR A 464 -16.32 61.00 -109.11
C TYR A 464 -16.06 62.45 -109.53
N LYS A 465 -15.33 63.24 -108.72
CA LYS A 465 -14.87 64.58 -109.13
C LYS A 465 -13.83 64.52 -110.26
N LYS A 466 -12.95 63.52 -110.27
CA LYS A 466 -12.02 63.28 -111.38
C LYS A 466 -12.74 62.83 -112.64
N GLU A 467 -13.73 61.93 -112.56
CA GLU A 467 -14.54 61.52 -113.72
C GLU A 467 -15.33 62.69 -114.31
N LYS A 468 -15.96 63.54 -113.49
CA LYS A 468 -16.63 64.76 -114.00
C LYS A 468 -15.64 65.75 -114.62
N ARG A 469 -14.42 65.88 -114.10
CA ARG A 469 -13.37 66.68 -114.75
C ARG A 469 -12.94 66.08 -116.09
N CYS A 470 -12.73 64.77 -116.18
CA CYS A 470 -12.40 64.09 -117.43
C CYS A 470 -13.53 64.20 -118.47
N GLN A 471 -14.80 64.06 -118.07
CA GLN A 471 -15.96 64.26 -118.95
C GLN A 471 -16.10 65.71 -119.43
N SER A 472 -15.82 66.69 -118.55
CA SER A 472 -15.81 68.11 -118.93
C SER A 472 -14.69 68.46 -119.92
N GLN A 473 -13.53 67.78 -119.85
CA GLN A 473 -12.45 67.94 -120.83
C GLN A 473 -12.76 67.25 -122.17
N THR A 474 -13.39 66.07 -122.19
CA THR A 474 -13.83 65.44 -123.45
C THR A 474 -14.93 66.23 -124.15
N ASN A 475 -15.81 66.92 -123.41
CA ASN A 475 -16.84 67.76 -124.00
C ASN A 475 -16.29 69.11 -124.54
N LEU A 476 -15.20 69.64 -123.95
CA LEU A 476 -14.49 70.81 -124.48
C LEU A 476 -13.72 70.52 -125.78
N VAL A 477 -13.22 69.29 -125.94
CA VAL A 477 -12.50 68.89 -127.17
C VAL A 477 -13.47 68.63 -128.33
N ARG A 478 -14.70 68.18 -128.05
CA ARG A 478 -15.73 67.99 -129.10
C ARG A 478 -16.37 69.30 -129.59
N SER A 479 -16.48 70.33 -128.75
CA SER A 479 -17.08 71.62 -129.16
C SER A 479 -16.16 72.48 -130.03
N ASN A 480 -14.84 72.22 -130.05
CA ASN A 480 -13.88 72.96 -130.87
C ASN A 480 -13.54 72.27 -132.21
N ALA A 481 -14.12 71.09 -132.48
CA ALA A 481 -13.90 70.33 -133.72
C ALA A 481 -15.05 70.46 -134.75
N SER A 482 -16.09 71.24 -134.46
CA SER A 482 -17.25 71.47 -135.35
C SER A 482 -17.35 72.90 -135.90
N THR A 483 -16.25 73.67 -135.87
CA THR A 483 -16.17 75.02 -136.44
C THR A 483 -14.92 75.25 -137.32
N MET A 484 -14.42 74.18 -137.94
CA MET A 484 -13.69 74.23 -139.22
C MET A 484 -14.40 73.30 -140.19
#